data_AF-A0A177GBB0-F1
#
_entry.id   AF-A0A177GBB0-F1
#
_cell.length_a   1.000
_cell.length_b   1.000
_cell.length_c   1.000
_cell.angle_alpha   90.00
_cell.angle_beta   90.00
_cell.angle_gamma   90.00
#
_symmetry.space_group_name_H-M   'P 1'
#
loop_
_entity.id
_entity.type
_entity.pdbx_description
1 polymer ?
#
loop_
_entity_poly.entity_id
_entity_poly.type
_entity_poly.pdbx_seq_one_letter_code
_entity_poly.pdbx_strand_id
1 'polypeptide(L)' 'MRVGFVIHTIGLMGGTERTCCAVMNGLADYADITLIEVLSEGPPAYFLDERIERDILSAKHVSLLMVCS' A
#
# COMPACT_ATOMS: atom_id res chain seq x y z
N MET A 1 -5.68 6.36 15.27
CA MET A 1 -6.65 5.62 14.42
C MET A 1 -5.84 4.86 13.39
N ARG A 2 -6.20 3.61 13.05
CA ARG A 2 -5.44 2.81 12.08
C ARG A 2 -6.20 2.71 10.77
N VAL A 3 -5.58 3.03 9.65
CA VAL A 3 -6.22 3.04 8.32
C VAL A 3 -5.37 2.26 7.33
N GLY A 4 -6.00 1.28 6.66
CA GLY A 4 -5.38 0.53 5.57
C GLY A 4 -5.86 1.05 4.22
N PHE A 5 -4.92 1.38 3.32
CA PHE A 5 -5.20 1.66 1.92
C PHE A 5 -4.78 0.47 1.09
N VAL A 6 -5.67 -0.04 0.23
CA VAL A 6 -5.36 -1.13 -0.69
C VAL A 6 -5.31 -0.60 -2.11
N ILE A 7 -4.22 -0.87 -2.81
CA ILE A 7 -4.04 -0.53 -4.22
C ILE A 7 -3.40 -1.69 -4.96
N HIS A 8 -3.66 -1.80 -6.27
CA HIS A 8 -3.01 -2.84 -7.08
C HIS A 8 -1.49 -2.64 -7.15
N THR A 9 -1.03 -1.45 -7.55
CA THR A 9 0.38 -1.01 -7.60
C THR A 9 0.44 0.51 -7.37
N ILE A 10 1.47 1.03 -6.70
CA ILE A 10 1.67 2.48 -6.46
C ILE A 10 2.82 3.08 -7.30
N GLY A 11 3.48 2.25 -8.11
CA GLY A 11 4.64 2.64 -8.92
C GLY A 11 4.31 3.33 -10.25
N LEU A 12 3.03 3.46 -10.60
CA LEU A 12 2.61 4.03 -11.89
C LEU A 12 2.48 5.55 -11.83
N MET A 13 2.75 6.22 -12.95
CA MET A 13 2.64 7.69 -13.08
C MET A 13 1.21 8.16 -13.42
N GLY A 14 0.19 7.57 -12.80
CA GLY A 14 -1.21 7.91 -13.02
C GLY A 14 -1.74 8.98 -12.05
N GLY A 15 -3.01 9.36 -12.26
CA GLY A 15 -3.73 10.27 -11.37
C GLY A 15 -4.19 9.62 -10.07
N THR A 16 -4.39 8.30 -10.09
CA THR A 16 -4.79 7.51 -8.92
C THR A 16 -3.69 7.51 -7.88
N GLU A 17 -2.47 7.18 -8.27
CA GLU A 17 -1.29 7.10 -7.40
C GLU A 17 -0.96 8.47 -6.82
N ARG A 18 -1.04 9.51 -7.66
CA ARG A 18 -0.86 10.91 -7.22
C ARG A 18 -1.84 11.29 -6.12
N THR A 19 -3.13 11.01 -6.34
CA THR A 19 -4.19 11.37 -5.39
C THR A 19 -4.09 10.52 -4.13
N CYS A 20 -3.77 9.23 -4.28
CA CYS A 20 -3.60 8.30 -3.17
C CYS A 20 -2.46 8.75 -2.25
N CYS A 21 -1.27 9.07 -2.79
CA CYS A 21 -0.16 9.61 -2.00
C CYS A 21 -0.53 10.92 -1.30
N ALA A 22 -1.20 11.85 -1.99
CA ALA A 22 -1.62 13.12 -1.39
C ALA A 22 -2.59 12.93 -0.21
N VAL A 23 -3.58 12.03 -0.36
CA VAL A 23 -4.55 11.71 0.70
C VAL A 23 -3.86 11.03 1.88
N MET A 24 -3.03 10.02 1.64
CA MET A 24 -2.34 9.31 2.71
C MET A 24 -1.38 10.22 3.49
N ASN A 25 -0.63 11.07 2.80
CA ASN A 25 0.27 12.04 3.45
C ASN A 25 -0.50 13.02 4.34
N GLY A 26 -1.65 13.53 3.90
CA GLY A 26 -2.48 14.40 4.73
C GLY A 26 -3.09 13.71 5.94
N LEU A 27 -3.29 12.39 5.87
CA LEU A 27 -3.82 11.60 6.99
C LEU A 27 -2.74 11.13 7.97
N ALA A 28 -1.48 11.07 7.54
CA ALA A 28 -0.34 10.60 8.36
C ALA A 28 -0.10 11.45 9.62
N ASP A 29 -0.60 12.68 9.66
CA ASP A 29 -0.52 13.54 10.85
C ASP A 29 -1.54 13.17 11.95
N TYR A 30 -2.56 12.37 11.61
CA TYR A 30 -3.70 12.08 12.48
C TYR A 30 -3.96 10.58 12.68
N ALA A 31 -3.34 9.73 11.86
CA ALA A 31 -3.58 8.29 11.86
C ALA A 31 -2.33 7.49 11.46
N ASP A 32 -2.26 6.26 11.96
CA ASP A 32 -1.28 5.27 11.55
C ASP A 32 -1.76 4.64 10.24
N ILE A 33 -1.03 4.89 9.16
CA ILE A 33 -1.42 4.48 7.80
C ILE A 33 -0.56 3.31 7.35
N THR A 34 -1.22 2.29 6.81
CA THR A 34 -0.55 1.20 6.09
C THR A 34 -1.03 1.18 4.64
N LEU A 35 -0.11 1.31 3.70
CA LEU A 35 -0.33 1.05 2.29
C LEU A 35 -0.11 -0.43 2.00
N ILE A 36 -1.12 -1.09 1.44
CA ILE A 36 -1.11 -2.48 1.05
C ILE A 36 -1.14 -2.54 -0.49
N GLU A 37 0.00 -2.88 -1.07
CA GLU A 37 0.13 -3.14 -2.51
C GLU A 37 -0.19 -4.62 -2.78
N VAL A 38 -1.08 -4.89 -3.74
CA VAL A 38 -1.33 -6.27 -4.18
C VAL A 38 -0.08 -6.82 -4.88
N LEU A 39 0.44 -6.06 -5.83
CA LEU A 39 1.67 -6.33 -6.57
C LEU A 39 2.51 -5.06 -6.59
N SER A 40 3.77 -5.14 -6.15
CA SER A 40 4.66 -3.98 -6.20
C SER A 40 5.50 -4.02 -7.48
N GLU A 41 5.46 -2.93 -8.24
CA GLU A 41 6.31 -2.71 -9.42
C GLU A 41 7.50 -1.78 -9.14
N GLY A 42 7.66 -1.33 -7.89
CA GLY A 42 8.75 -0.44 -7.50
C GLY A 42 8.40 0.51 -6.35
N PRO A 43 9.23 1.54 -6.13
CA PRO A 43 8.91 2.61 -5.19
C PRO A 43 7.71 3.42 -5.69
N PRO A 44 7.01 4.16 -4.79
CA PRO A 44 5.93 5.05 -5.19
C PRO A 44 6.42 6.09 -6.20
N ALA A 45 5.62 6.31 -7.25
CA ALA A 45 5.94 7.30 -8.28
C ALA A 45 5.90 8.75 -7.76
N TYR A 46 5.20 8.96 -6.64
CA TYR A 46 5.05 10.24 -5.96
C TYR A 46 5.49 10.11 -4.50
N PHE A 47 5.93 11.23 -3.92
CA PHE A 47 6.35 11.26 -2.52
C PHE A 47 5.28 10.67 -1.59
N LEU A 48 5.70 9.71 -0.77
CA LEU A 48 4.92 9.11 0.29
C LEU A 48 5.69 9.31 1.59
N ASP A 49 5.01 9.81 2.61
CA ASP A 49 5.59 10.07 3.93
C ASP A 49 6.21 8.79 4.51
N GLU A 50 7.42 8.92 5.08
CA GLU A 50 8.21 7.78 5.59
C GLU A 50 7.55 7.06 6.78
N ARG A 51 6.62 7.72 7.46
CA ARG A 51 5.81 7.14 8.54
C ARG A 51 4.79 6.13 8.02
N ILE A 52 4.47 6.16 6.72
CA ILE A 52 3.47 5.29 6.12
C ILE A 52 4.11 3.93 5.85
N GLU A 53 3.63 2.91 6.57
CA GLU A 53 4.10 1.54 6.38
C GLU A 53 3.67 1.03 5.00
N ARG A 54 4.55 0.25 4.36
CA ARG A 54 4.27 -0.39 3.08
C ARG A 54 4.33 -1.90 3.23
N ASP A 55 3.28 -2.57 2.77
CA ASP A 55 3.15 -4.01 2.76
C ASP A 55 2.79 -4.49 1.36
N ILE A 56 3.35 -5.63 0.95
CA ILE A 56 3.20 -6.19 -0.40
C ILE A 56 2.59 -7.58 -0.26
N LEU A 57 1.34 -7.75 -0.68
CA LEU A 57 0.61 -9.02 -0.52
C LEU A 57 1.24 -10.15 -1.33
N SER A 58 1.69 -9.87 -2.56
CA SER A 58 2.40 -10.85 -3.39
C SER A 58 3.72 -11.34 -2.82
N ALA A 59 4.34 -10.59 -1.90
CA ALA A 59 5.55 -11.04 -1.20
C ALA A 59 5.22 -12.04 -0.07
N LYS A 60 3.95 -12.16 0.34
CA LYS A 60 3.52 -13.11 1.36
C LYS A 60 3.19 -14.44 0.72
N HIS A 61 3.89 -15.48 1.16
CA HIS A 61 3.60 -16.84 0.73
C HIS A 61 2.22 -17.29 1.26
N VAL A 62 1.24 -17.42 0.35
CA VAL A 62 -0.05 -18.04 0.65
C VAL A 62 -0.01 -19.49 0.15
N SER A 63 0.01 -20.44 1.08
CA SER A 63 -0.12 -21.85 0.71
C SER A 63 -1.55 -22.12 0.23
N LEU A 64 -1.71 -22.48 -1.03
CA LEU A 64 -2.98 -22.98 -1.57
C LEU A 64 -3.28 -24.42 -1.12
N LEU A 65 -2.35 -25.07 -0.42
CA LEU A 65 -2.50 -26.42 0.13
C LEU A 65 -3.21 -26.41 1.49
N MET A 66 -4.27 -25.62 1.65
CA MET A 66 -5.24 -25.87 2.72
C MET A 66 -6.03 -27.12 2.32
N VAL A 67 -5.40 -28.27 2.49
CA VAL A 67 -6.05 -29.58 2.45
C VAL A 67 -6.94 -29.63 3.68
N CYS A 68 -8.25 -29.69 3.45
CA CYS A 68 -9.20 -30.03 4.50
C CYS A 68 -8.78 -31.36 5.13
N SER A 69 -8.24 -31.31 6.34
CA SER A 69 -8.04 -32.44 7.24
C SER A 69 -9.21 -32.56 8.20
#